data_AF-A0A497STX8-F1
#
_entry.id   AF-A0A497STX8-F1
#
_cell.length_a   1.000
_cell.length_b   1.000
_cell.length_c   1.000
_cell.angle_alpha   90.00
_cell.angle_beta   90.00
_cell.angle_gamma   90.00
#
_symmetry.space_group_name_H-M   'P 1'
#
loop_
_entity.id
_entity.type
_entity.pdbx_description
1 polymer ?
#
loop_
_entity_poly.entity_id
_entity_poly.type
_entity_poly.pdbx_seq_one_letter_code
_entity_poly.pdbx_strand_id
1 'polypeptide(L)'
;MLDVATIGLIVLLFIFIYLVYKGIKLLFRYLLIAGISAIFPIVAVKYLGFSFPLNLGTILVFVYLGVLGYTIYLCLSVIEKIGKPIIGVLSSKKKKEKELEKRIKKLEEENKEK
;
A
#
# COMPACT_ATOMS: atom_id res chain seq x y z
N MET A 1 14.60 19.02 37.35
CA MET A 1 15.36 18.75 36.11
C MET A 1 14.68 17.61 35.40
N LEU A 2 14.27 17.80 34.14
CA LEU A 2 13.82 16.68 33.31
C LEU A 2 15.07 15.87 32.97
N ASP A 3 15.23 14.75 33.65
CA ASP A 3 16.35 13.85 33.42
C ASP A 3 16.21 13.16 32.06
N VAL A 4 17.32 12.73 31.47
CA VAL A 4 17.34 12.09 30.14
C VAL A 4 16.44 10.85 30.12
N ALA A 5 16.37 10.13 31.24
CA ALA A 5 15.48 8.99 31.43
C ALA A 5 13.99 9.37 31.34
N THR A 6 13.60 10.50 31.93
CA THR A 6 12.21 10.99 31.90
C THR A 6 11.82 11.43 30.50
N ILE A 7 12.73 12.08 29.77
CA ILE A 7 12.51 12.44 28.36
C ILE A 7 12.37 11.19 27.49
N GLY A 8 13.21 10.18 27.70
CA GLY A 8 13.12 8.90 26.99
C GLY A 8 11.80 8.17 27.20
N LEU A 9 11.29 8.15 28.44
CA LEU A 9 9.97 7.58 28.78
C LEU A 9 8.82 8.31 28.07
N ILE A 10 8.89 9.65 28.01
CA ILE A 10 7.88 10.46 27.32
C ILE A 10 7.87 10.14 25.82
N VAL A 11 9.06 10.08 25.19
CA VAL A 11 9.17 9.74 23.77
C VAL A 11 8.66 8.32 23.49
N LEU A 12 9.00 7.35 24.34
CA LEU A 12 8.51 5.98 24.21
C LEU A 12 6.98 5.91 24.31
N LEU A 13 6.38 6.66 25.23
CA LEU A 13 4.94 6.76 25.37
C LEU A 13 4.28 7.31 24.10
N PHE A 14 4.84 8.36 23.50
CA PHE A 14 4.33 8.90 22.23
C PHE A 14 4.44 7.90 21.07
N ILE A 15 5.56 7.16 20.98
CA ILE A 15 5.72 6.09 19.98
C ILE A 15 4.67 5.00 20.17
N PHE A 16 4.42 4.60 21.41
CA PHE A 16 3.39 3.61 21.73
C PHE A 16 1.99 4.09 21.36
N ILE A 17 1.61 5.31 21.74
CA ILE A 17 0.32 5.93 21.39
C ILE A 17 0.16 5.97 19.86
N TYR A 18 1.22 6.36 19.14
CA TYR A 18 1.21 6.38 17.68
C TYR A 18 0.99 5.00 17.07
N LEU A 19 1.68 3.97 17.57
CA LEU A 19 1.50 2.58 17.14
C LEU A 19 0.07 2.08 17.38
N VAL A 20 -0.48 2.34 18.57
CA VAL A 20 -1.85 1.96 18.92
C VAL A 20 -2.86 2.65 18.02
N TYR A 21 -2.73 3.97 17.81
CA TYR A 21 -3.61 4.72 16.91
C TYR A 21 -3.58 4.15 15.48
N LYS A 22 -2.39 3.82 14.98
CA LYS A 22 -2.23 3.21 13.66
C LYS A 22 -2.86 1.81 13.60
N GLY A 23 -2.73 1.02 14.65
CA GLY A 23 -3.35 -0.30 14.80
C GLY A 23 -4.88 -0.22 14.80
N ILE A 24 -5.46 0.68 15.60
CA ILE A 24 -6.92 0.92 15.65
C ILE A 24 -7.44 1.33 14.27
N LYS A 25 -6.76 2.26 13.60
CA LYS A 25 -7.15 2.68 12.24
C LYS A 25 -7.16 1.51 11.25
N LEU A 26 -6.21 0.58 11.38
CA LEU A 26 -6.16 -0.63 10.55
C LEU A 26 -7.34 -1.56 10.89
N LEU A 27 -7.60 -1.80 12.18
CA LEU A 27 -8.71 -2.64 12.65
C LEU A 27 -10.06 -2.12 12.15
N PHE A 28 -10.32 -0.82 12.22
CA PHE A 28 -11.56 -0.23 11.69
C PHE A 28 -11.75 -0.48 10.20
N ARG A 29 -10.67 -0.47 9.40
CA ARG A 29 -10.76 -0.79 7.97
C ARG A 29 -11.14 -2.25 7.75
N TYR A 30 -10.50 -3.17 8.47
CA TYR A 30 -10.84 -4.59 8.43
C TYR A 30 -12.29 -4.84 8.87
N LEU A 31 -12.76 -4.14 9.89
CA LEU A 31 -14.15 -4.24 10.36
C LEU A 31 -15.14 -3.79 9.28
N LEU A 32 -14.89 -2.66 8.61
CA LEU A 32 -15.73 -2.18 7.52
C LEU A 32 -15.78 -3.17 6.36
N ILE A 33 -14.63 -3.72 5.97
CA ILE A 33 -14.55 -4.72 4.89
C ILE A 33 -15.30 -5.98 5.27
N ALA A 34 -15.10 -6.49 6.49
CA ALA A 34 -15.83 -7.63 7.01
C ALA A 34 -17.34 -7.37 6.98
N GLY A 35 -17.80 -6.19 7.41
CA GLY A 35 -19.21 -5.80 7.37
C GLY A 35 -19.78 -5.80 5.94
N ILE A 36 -19.09 -5.17 4.99
CA ILE A 36 -19.52 -5.12 3.59
C ILE A 36 -19.54 -6.53 2.98
N SER A 37 -18.50 -7.33 3.23
CA SER A 37 -18.40 -8.70 2.74
C SER A 37 -19.44 -9.64 3.36
N ALA A 38 -19.85 -9.42 4.61
CA ALA A 38 -20.93 -10.18 5.23
C ALA A 38 -22.30 -9.92 4.58
N ILE A 39 -22.52 -8.69 4.13
CA ILE A 39 -23.76 -8.27 3.46
C ILE A 39 -23.81 -8.80 2.01
N PHE A 40 -22.66 -8.94 1.36
CA PHE A 40 -22.54 -9.41 -0.03
C PHE A 40 -23.36 -10.67 -0.37
N PRO A 41 -23.24 -11.81 0.34
CA PRO A 41 -24.02 -13.01 0.01
C PRO A 41 -25.53 -12.78 0.09
N ILE A 42 -26.00 -11.96 1.02
CA ILE A 42 -27.43 -11.61 1.15
C ILE A 42 -27.90 -10.85 -0.09
N VAL A 43 -27.10 -9.87 -0.54
CA VAL A 43 -27.39 -9.09 -1.74
C VAL A 43 -27.33 -9.98 -2.99
N ALA A 44 -26.33 -10.84 -3.09
CA ALA A 44 -26.15 -11.74 -4.22
C ALA A 44 -27.32 -12.73 -4.38
N VAL A 45 -27.82 -13.28 -3.28
CA VAL A 45 -28.98 -14.19 -3.32
C VAL A 45 -30.26 -13.42 -3.65
N LYS A 46 -30.50 -12.27 -3.00
CA LYS A 46 -31.77 -11.54 -3.13
C LYS A 46 -31.92 -10.76 -4.45
N TYR A 47 -30.83 -10.21 -4.99
CA TYR A 47 -30.87 -9.30 -6.14
C TYR A 47 -30.19 -9.84 -7.39
N LEU A 48 -29.20 -10.73 -7.26
CA LEU A 48 -28.47 -11.29 -8.41
C LEU A 48 -28.93 -12.71 -8.77
N GLY A 49 -29.83 -13.30 -7.98
CA GLY A 49 -30.40 -14.62 -8.24
C GLY A 49 -29.43 -15.78 -7.99
N PHE A 50 -28.34 -15.57 -7.25
CA PHE A 50 -27.45 -16.66 -6.88
C PHE A 50 -28.11 -17.60 -5.86
N SER A 51 -27.89 -18.90 -6.01
CA SER A 51 -28.45 -19.96 -5.17
C SER A 51 -27.46 -20.44 -4.09
N PHE A 52 -26.93 -19.50 -3.30
CA PHE A 52 -26.07 -19.84 -2.15
C PHE A 52 -26.89 -20.05 -0.87
N PRO A 53 -26.53 -21.04 -0.03
CA PRO A 53 -27.16 -21.19 1.28
C PRO A 53 -26.76 -20.01 2.19
N LEU A 54 -27.73 -19.22 2.63
CA LEU A 54 -27.55 -18.10 3.58
C LEU A 54 -27.39 -18.59 5.02
N ASN A 55 -26.39 -19.42 5.26
CA ASN A 55 -26.00 -19.85 6.59
C ASN A 55 -24.77 -19.05 7.08
N LEU A 56 -24.50 -19.13 8.38
CA LEU A 56 -23.35 -18.47 9.00
C LEU A 56 -22.02 -18.88 8.33
N GLY A 57 -21.90 -20.12 7.88
CA GLY A 57 -20.70 -20.63 7.21
C GLY A 57 -20.40 -19.89 5.91
N THR A 58 -21.38 -19.74 5.01
CA THR A 58 -21.23 -19.01 3.76
C THR A 58 -20.89 -17.55 4.02
N ILE A 59 -21.57 -16.90 4.98
CA ILE A 59 -21.28 -15.50 5.35
C ILE A 59 -19.83 -15.37 5.82
N LEU A 60 -19.37 -16.24 6.71
CA LEU A 60 -17.99 -16.25 7.21
C LEU A 60 -16.97 -16.47 6.08
N VAL A 61 -17.26 -17.33 5.11
CA VAL A 61 -16.38 -17.55 3.94
C VAL A 61 -16.24 -16.26 3.13
N PHE A 62 -17.33 -15.54 2.87
CA PHE A 62 -17.26 -14.26 2.15
C PHE A 62 -16.54 -13.17 2.95
N VAL A 63 -16.75 -13.11 4.26
CA VAL A 63 -15.99 -12.22 5.15
C VAL A 63 -14.50 -12.53 5.08
N TYR A 64 -14.13 -13.81 5.15
CA TYR A 64 -12.75 -14.25 5.08
C TYR A 64 -12.11 -13.92 3.73
N LEU A 65 -12.83 -14.16 2.63
CA LEU A 65 -12.42 -13.75 1.28
C LEU A 65 -12.21 -12.23 1.17
N GLY A 66 -13.11 -11.43 1.73
CA GLY A 66 -12.98 -9.97 1.76
C GLY A 66 -11.75 -9.50 2.53
N VAL A 67 -11.54 -10.04 3.73
CA VAL A 67 -10.38 -9.75 4.58
C VAL A 67 -9.07 -10.19 3.92
N LEU A 68 -9.04 -11.37 3.30
CA LEU A 68 -7.88 -11.87 2.55
C LEU A 68 -7.58 -10.97 1.36
N GLY A 69 -8.58 -10.64 0.54
CA GLY A 69 -8.42 -9.77 -0.62
C GLY A 69 -7.84 -8.41 -0.23
N TYR A 70 -8.33 -7.84 0.87
CA TYR A 70 -7.77 -6.58 1.39
C TYR A 70 -6.34 -6.73 1.90
N THR A 71 -6.02 -7.84 2.56
CA THR A 71 -4.66 -8.10 3.04
C THR A 71 -3.67 -8.21 1.88
N ILE A 72 -4.05 -8.92 0.80
CA ILE A 72 -3.27 -9.00 -0.43
C ILE A 72 -3.08 -7.61 -1.06
N TYR A 73 -4.16 -6.82 -1.16
CA TYR A 73 -4.10 -5.44 -1.65
C TYR A 73 -3.12 -4.58 -0.83
N LEU A 74 -3.12 -4.73 0.50
CA LEU A 74 -2.24 -3.99 1.39
C LEU A 74 -0.77 -4.38 1.18
N CYS A 75 -0.47 -5.67 1.04
CA CYS A 75 0.86 -6.16 0.67
C CYS A 75 1.32 -5.61 -0.68
N LEU A 76 0.48 -5.69 -1.72
CA LEU A 76 0.78 -5.14 -3.05
C LEU A 76 1.04 -3.65 -3.01
N SER A 77 0.25 -2.87 -2.27
CA SER A 77 0.43 -1.43 -2.13
C SER A 77 1.75 -1.07 -1.44
N VAL A 78 2.18 -1.87 -0.45
CA VAL A 78 3.49 -1.71 0.18
C VAL A 78 4.61 -1.98 -0.82
N ILE A 79 4.51 -3.07 -1.59
CA ILE A 79 5.48 -3.41 -2.64
C ILE A 79 5.54 -2.30 -3.69
N GLU A 80 4.40 -1.77 -4.13
CA GLU A 80 4.35 -0.68 -5.10
C GLU A 80 4.99 0.61 -4.58
N LYS A 81 4.74 0.96 -3.31
CA LYS A 81 5.37 2.12 -2.67
C LYS A 81 6.88 2.00 -2.53
N ILE A 82 7.38 0.78 -2.32
CA ILE A 82 8.83 0.50 -2.24
C ILE A 82 9.43 0.40 -3.66
N GLY A 83 8.70 -0.11 -4.64
CA GLY A 83 9.15 -0.28 -6.02
C GLY A 83 9.21 1.04 -6.81
N LYS A 84 8.28 1.98 -6.57
CA LYS A 84 8.25 3.30 -7.22
C LYS A 84 9.55 4.11 -7.09
N PRO A 85 10.16 4.28 -5.90
CA PRO A 85 11.42 5.01 -5.78
C PRO A 85 12.57 4.30 -6.50
N ILE A 86 12.59 2.96 -6.51
CA ILE A 86 13.64 2.19 -7.21
C ILE A 86 13.54 2.40 -8.73
N ILE A 87 12.34 2.34 -9.29
CA ILE A 87 12.08 2.58 -10.72
C ILE A 87 12.34 4.04 -11.09
N GLY A 88 11.97 4.98 -10.21
CA GLY A 88 12.22 6.42 -10.39
C GLY A 88 13.72 6.76 -10.46
N VAL A 89 14.53 6.14 -9.59
CA VAL A 89 15.99 6.29 -9.61
C VAL A 89 16.60 5.67 -10.87
N LEU A 90 16.14 4.49 -11.29
CA LEU A 90 16.62 3.85 -12.52
C LEU A 90 16.29 4.65 -13.79
N SER A 91 15.06 5.16 -13.86
CA SER A 91 14.58 5.97 -14.97
C SER A 91 15.33 7.31 -15.09
N SER A 92 15.61 7.95 -13.95
CA SER A 92 16.41 9.18 -13.89
C SER A 92 17.83 8.97 -14.42
N LYS A 93 18.47 7.84 -14.05
CA LYS A 93 19.81 7.47 -14.54
C LYS A 93 19.83 7.27 -16.06
N LYS A 94 18.89 6.48 -16.60
CA LYS A 94 18.77 6.23 -18.04
C LYS A 94 18.49 7.51 -18.85
N LYS A 95 17.73 8.45 -18.29
CA LYS A 95 17.41 9.72 -18.96
C LYS A 95 18.64 10.62 -19.04
N LYS A 96 19.47 10.67 -17.98
CA LYS A 96 20.74 11.41 -17.96
C LYS A 96 21.77 10.81 -18.93
N GLU A 97 21.86 9.49 -19.03
CA GLU A 97 22.74 8.80 -19.98
C GLU A 97 22.42 9.18 -21.43
N LYS A 98 21.14 9.11 -21.83
CA LYS A 98 20.72 9.49 -23.19
C LYS A 98 20.95 10.97 -23.50
N GLU A 99 20.87 11.84 -22.51
CA GLU A 99 21.13 13.27 -22.69
C GLU A 99 22.63 13.56 -22.85
N LEU A 100 23.48 12.83 -22.12
CA LEU A 100 24.94 12.85 -22.28
C LEU A 100 25.37 12.33 -23.66
N GLU A 101 24.82 11.21 -24.12
CA GLU A 101 25.11 10.68 -25.46
C GLU A 101 24.76 11.68 -26.58
N LYS A 102 23.64 12.39 -26.44
CA LYS A 102 23.24 13.43 -27.41
C LYS A 102 24.18 14.64 -27.39
N ARG A 103 24.69 15.05 -26.22
CA ARG A 103 25.65 16.15 -26.11
C ARG A 103 27.00 15.77 -26.70
N ILE A 104 27.48 14.55 -26.47
CA ILE A 104 28.74 14.04 -27.04
C ILE A 104 28.64 13.99 -28.57
N LYS A 105 27.55 13.44 -29.12
CA LYS A 105 27.34 13.41 -30.58
C LYS A 105 27.35 14.81 -31.22
N LYS A 106 26.70 15.79 -30.59
CA LYS A 106 26.74 17.18 -31.08
C LYS A 106 28.15 17.77 -31.08
N LEU A 107 28.92 17.52 -30.03
CA LEU A 107 30.31 17.98 -29.93
C LEU A 107 31.25 17.29 -30.93
N GLU A 108 30.96 16.04 -31.31
CA GLU A 108 31.70 15.33 -32.36
C GLU A 108 31.36 15.85 -33.76
N GLU A 109 30.10 16.22 -34.01
CA GLU A 109 29.68 16.84 -35.27
C GLU A 109 30.29 18.25 -35.44
N GLU A 110 30.23 19.09 -34.41
CA GLU A 110 30.81 20.44 -34.43
C GLU A 110 32.35 20.45 -34.57
N ASN A 111 33.04 19.41 -34.10
CA ASN A 111 34.51 19.28 -34.27
C ASN A 111 34.91 18.71 -35.63
N LYS A 112 34.01 18.04 -36.37
CA LYS A 112 34.31 17.55 -37.73
C LYS A 112 34.12 18.61 -38.80
N GLU A 113 33.38 19.68 -38.50
CA GLU A 113 33.15 20.81 -39.41
C GLU A 113 34.20 21.93 -39.27
N LYS A 114 35.14 21.80 -38.34
CA LYS A 114 36.31 22.68 -38.19
C LYS A 114 37.57 22.05 -38.77
#